data_AF-A0AAE3SNH4-F1
#
_entry.id   AF-A0AAE3SNH4-F1
#
_cell.length_a   1.000
_cell.length_b   1.000
_cell.length_c   1.000
_cell.angle_alpha   90.00
_cell.angle_beta   90.00
_cell.angle_gamma   90.00
#
_symmetry.space_group_name_H-M   'P 1'
#
loop_
_entity.id
_entity.type
_entity.pdbx_description
1 polymer ?
#
loop_
_entity_poly.entity_id
_entity_poly.type
_entity_poly.pdbx_seq_one_letter_code
_entity_poly.pdbx_strand_id
1 'polypeptide(L)'
;MITKRIPYPGNKAVIGVLILGFILLISSCKPKASEQISDKQEFKTPLGKVYALQRPSEKLLQQFEEAKAAYEKDQDKADMLIWYGRRVAYLGQYKEAIEIYSKGIEKFPDDARIYRHRGHRYISIREFDKAISDLSKAAELIAGKPNQVEPDGMPNPQNIPVSTLHGNIWYHLGLAYYLKQDFPKAFEAYLKCRESGSNDDNLVSSTHWLYMIQRRIGNKALADSLLLPITASANIIENTGYHNLCLFYKGLVNEASLIPEGEPSAASDAVAYGLANWYVCEGNEQEGVDRLKDIVAGETWNSFGYIAAESDLRARGITDLNTTQ
;
A
#
# COMPACT_ATOMS: atom_id res chain seq x y z
N MET A 1 93.01 -43.12 -15.97
CA MET A 1 93.95 -42.20 -16.63
C MET A 1 93.55 -40.77 -16.30
N ILE A 2 94.48 -40.05 -15.68
CA ILE A 2 94.86 -38.64 -15.89
C ILE A 2 93.77 -37.55 -15.88
N THR A 3 93.94 -36.71 -14.87
CA THR A 3 93.53 -35.33 -14.62
C THR A 3 93.34 -34.38 -15.81
N LYS A 4 92.41 -33.41 -15.67
CA LYS A 4 92.72 -31.96 -15.74
C LYS A 4 91.55 -31.08 -15.30
N ARG A 5 91.87 -30.05 -14.51
CA ARG A 5 91.03 -28.90 -14.12
C ARG A 5 91.42 -27.65 -14.94
N ILE A 6 90.54 -26.63 -14.88
CA ILE A 6 90.71 -25.15 -15.03
C ILE A 6 90.41 -24.59 -16.45
N PRO A 7 89.81 -23.36 -16.67
CA PRO A 7 89.13 -22.35 -15.81
C PRO A 7 87.72 -21.84 -16.26
N TYR A 8 87.11 -20.99 -15.41
CA TYR A 8 85.89 -20.12 -15.55
C TYR A 8 85.97 -19.02 -16.64
N PRO A 9 84.84 -18.41 -17.09
CA PRO A 9 84.24 -17.20 -16.46
C PRO A 9 82.69 -17.33 -16.33
N GLY A 10 81.99 -16.78 -15.35
CA GLY A 10 81.90 -15.36 -14.99
C GLY A 10 80.49 -14.84 -15.35
N ASN A 11 79.65 -14.65 -14.33
CA ASN A 11 78.39 -13.89 -14.24
C ASN A 11 77.73 -13.35 -15.53
N LYS A 12 76.42 -13.61 -15.71
CA LYS A 12 75.35 -12.61 -15.56
C LYS A 12 74.02 -13.29 -15.18
N ALA A 13 73.51 -12.99 -14.00
CA ALA A 13 72.13 -13.28 -13.63
C ALA A 13 71.20 -12.35 -14.43
N VAL A 14 70.32 -12.92 -15.24
CA VAL A 14 69.20 -12.21 -15.83
C VAL A 14 68.10 -12.16 -14.78
N ILE A 15 67.98 -11.03 -14.09
CA ILE A 15 66.81 -10.70 -13.28
C ILE A 15 65.68 -10.40 -14.27
N GLY A 16 64.82 -11.39 -14.51
CA GLY A 16 63.54 -11.17 -15.16
C GLY A 16 62.67 -10.34 -14.22
N VAL A 17 62.54 -9.05 -14.51
CA VAL A 17 61.54 -8.19 -13.87
C VAL A 17 60.17 -8.64 -14.38
N LEU A 18 59.46 -9.43 -13.56
CA LEU A 18 58.03 -9.66 -13.69
C LEU A 18 57.32 -8.33 -13.39
N ILE A 19 57.01 -7.58 -14.44
CA ILE A 19 56.07 -6.46 -14.35
C ILE A 19 54.69 -7.10 -14.16
N LEU A 20 54.27 -7.30 -12.91
CA LEU A 20 52.86 -7.46 -12.59
C LEU A 20 52.19 -6.13 -12.96
N GLY A 21 51.56 -6.10 -14.13
CA GLY A 21 50.62 -5.05 -14.48
C GLY A 21 49.47 -5.10 -13.47
N PHE A 22 49.48 -4.18 -12.51
CA PHE A 22 48.32 -3.89 -11.67
C PHE A 22 47.25 -3.31 -12.59
N ILE A 23 46.38 -4.17 -13.12
CA ILE A 23 45.11 -3.73 -13.68
C ILE A 23 44.33 -3.22 -12.48
N LEU A 24 44.38 -1.90 -12.26
CA LEU A 24 43.39 -1.19 -11.47
C LEU A 24 42.05 -1.40 -12.18
N LEU A 25 41.35 -2.46 -11.79
CA LEU A 25 39.90 -2.56 -11.95
C LEU A 25 39.34 -1.40 -11.15
N ILE A 26 39.20 -0.25 -11.79
CA ILE A 26 38.32 0.82 -11.33
C ILE A 26 36.93 0.20 -11.46
N SER A 27 36.52 -0.53 -10.42
CA SER A 27 35.13 -0.87 -10.23
C SER A 27 34.44 0.48 -10.14
N SER A 28 33.82 0.91 -11.24
CA SER A 28 32.85 1.98 -11.21
C SER A 28 31.73 1.48 -10.31
N CYS A 29 31.88 1.68 -9.01
CA CYS A 29 30.76 1.65 -8.09
C CYS A 29 29.83 2.74 -8.60
N LYS A 30 28.89 2.35 -9.48
CA LYS A 30 27.66 3.11 -9.60
C LYS A 30 27.16 3.29 -8.16
N PRO A 31 26.82 4.51 -7.74
CA PRO A 31 26.25 4.71 -6.42
C PRO A 31 25.11 3.70 -6.25
N LYS A 32 25.10 2.95 -5.13
CA LYS A 32 23.97 2.08 -4.80
C LYS A 32 22.72 2.96 -4.87
N ALA A 33 21.61 2.53 -5.46
CA ALA A 33 20.48 3.46 -5.63
C ALA A 33 19.81 3.82 -4.30
N SER A 34 20.25 3.22 -3.18
CA SER A 34 20.09 3.78 -1.82
C SER A 34 20.59 5.23 -1.68
N GLU A 35 21.51 5.69 -2.53
CA GLU A 35 22.02 7.07 -2.59
C GLU A 35 21.21 7.95 -3.58
N GLN A 36 20.29 7.38 -4.37
CA GLN A 36 19.42 8.11 -5.31
C GLN A 36 18.04 8.41 -4.74
N ILE A 37 17.65 7.75 -3.66
CA ILE A 37 16.46 8.09 -2.90
C ILE A 37 16.76 9.35 -2.12
N SER A 38 16.06 10.44 -2.43
CA SER A 38 16.20 11.68 -1.67
C SER A 38 15.96 11.42 -0.19
N ASP A 39 17.01 11.56 0.63
CA ASP A 39 16.98 11.38 2.08
C ASP A 39 16.07 12.39 2.82
N LYS A 40 15.42 13.32 2.11
CA LYS A 40 14.60 14.40 2.67
C LYS A 40 13.33 14.65 1.86
N GLN A 41 12.52 13.61 1.71
CA GLN A 41 11.15 13.79 1.24
C GLN A 41 10.21 13.95 2.43
N GLU A 42 9.42 15.03 2.39
CA GLU A 42 8.37 15.31 3.35
C GLU A 42 7.00 15.20 2.68
N PHE A 43 6.04 14.64 3.41
CA PHE A 43 4.64 14.68 3.04
C PHE A 43 3.89 15.62 3.98
N LYS A 44 3.30 16.68 3.42
CA LYS A 44 2.38 17.55 4.16
C LYS A 44 0.96 17.08 3.90
N THR A 45 0.26 16.72 4.97
CA THR A 45 -1.15 16.31 4.88
C THR A 45 -2.06 17.52 4.64
N PRO A 46 -3.27 17.31 4.08
CA PRO A 46 -4.30 18.35 4.01
C PRO A 46 -4.62 19.07 5.32
N LEU A 47 -4.41 18.42 6.48
CA LEU A 47 -4.57 19.03 7.81
C LEU A 47 -3.34 19.80 8.31
N GLY A 48 -2.33 19.98 7.45
CA GLY A 48 -1.16 20.81 7.74
C GLY A 48 0.00 20.08 8.40
N LYS A 49 -0.18 18.83 8.85
CA LYS A 49 0.87 18.04 9.50
C LYS A 49 1.93 17.60 8.49
N VAL A 50 3.20 17.66 8.89
CA VAL A 50 4.34 17.29 8.03
C VAL A 50 4.95 15.99 8.56
N TYR A 51 5.15 15.04 7.66
CA TYR A 51 5.77 13.75 7.93
C TYR A 51 7.04 13.62 7.11
N ALA A 52 8.15 13.32 7.78
CA ALA A 52 9.35 12.88 7.09
C ALA A 52 9.16 11.43 6.63
N LEU A 53 9.53 11.12 5.38
CA LEU A 53 9.64 9.73 4.96
C LEU A 53 10.75 9.05 5.75
N GLN A 54 10.38 7.98 6.46
CA GLN A 54 11.33 7.15 7.21
C GLN A 54 12.28 6.46 6.24
N ARG A 55 13.54 6.26 6.66
CA ARG A 55 14.50 5.49 5.87
C ARG A 55 13.96 4.07 5.66
N PRO A 56 13.82 3.59 4.40
CA PRO A 56 13.36 2.24 4.15
C PRO A 56 14.36 1.19 4.70
N SER A 57 13.84 0.03 5.07
CA SER A 57 14.68 -1.10 5.51
C SER A 57 15.56 -1.62 4.37
N GLU A 58 16.70 -2.24 4.71
CA GLU A 58 17.60 -2.85 3.72
C GLU A 58 16.88 -3.86 2.82
N LYS A 59 15.93 -4.63 3.38
CA LYS A 59 15.08 -5.56 2.63
C LYS A 59 14.24 -4.85 1.57
N LEU A 60 13.60 -3.73 1.91
CA LEU A 60 12.80 -2.96 0.96
C LEU A 60 13.67 -2.34 -0.14
N LEU A 61 14.86 -1.83 0.23
CA LEU A 61 15.83 -1.30 -0.71
C LEU A 61 16.32 -2.38 -1.69
N GLN A 62 16.66 -3.57 -1.20
CA GLN A 62 17.07 -4.69 -2.05
C GLN A 62 15.96 -5.07 -3.04
N GLN A 63 14.72 -5.23 -2.57
CA GLN A 63 13.58 -5.57 -3.44
C GLN A 63 13.32 -4.51 -4.50
N PHE A 64 13.54 -3.24 -4.17
CA PHE A 64 13.46 -2.14 -5.12
C PHE A 64 14.53 -2.24 -6.21
N GLU A 65 15.79 -2.49 -5.85
CA GLU A 65 16.87 -2.65 -6.83
C GLU A 65 16.63 -3.82 -7.78
N GLU A 66 16.17 -4.95 -7.24
CA GLU A 66 15.83 -6.15 -8.03
C GLU A 66 14.72 -5.84 -9.04
N ALA A 67 13.64 -5.15 -8.61
CA ALA A 67 12.54 -4.79 -9.49
C ALA A 67 12.95 -3.74 -10.54
N LYS A 68 13.79 -2.77 -10.17
CA LYS A 68 14.35 -1.77 -11.10
C LYS A 68 15.20 -2.43 -12.17
N ALA A 69 16.13 -3.30 -11.78
CA ALA A 69 16.98 -4.02 -12.72
C ALA A 69 16.16 -4.93 -13.66
N ALA A 70 15.11 -5.58 -13.15
CA ALA A 70 14.21 -6.40 -13.97
C ALA A 70 13.45 -5.55 -15.01
N TYR A 71 12.95 -4.38 -14.62
CA TYR A 71 12.32 -3.42 -15.54
C TYR A 71 13.29 -2.87 -16.58
N GLU A 72 14.51 -2.50 -16.19
CA GLU A 72 15.52 -2.00 -17.11
C GLU A 72 15.93 -3.04 -18.16
N LYS A 73 15.92 -4.33 -17.79
CA LYS A 73 16.22 -5.45 -18.69
C LYS A 73 15.11 -5.74 -19.70
N ASP A 74 13.85 -5.57 -19.33
CA ASP A 74 12.69 -5.94 -20.15
C ASP A 74 11.54 -4.95 -19.96
N GLN A 75 11.63 -3.82 -20.66
CA GLN A 75 10.64 -2.74 -20.56
C GLN A 75 9.33 -3.06 -21.30
N ASP A 76 9.30 -4.10 -22.13
CA ASP A 76 8.15 -4.49 -22.97
C ASP A 76 7.12 -5.35 -22.22
N LYS A 77 7.37 -5.63 -20.94
CA LYS A 77 6.44 -6.36 -20.07
C LYS A 77 5.82 -5.45 -19.01
N ALA A 78 4.49 -5.32 -19.06
CA ALA A 78 3.71 -4.59 -18.07
C ALA A 78 4.02 -5.05 -16.64
N ASP A 79 4.23 -6.36 -16.43
CA ASP A 79 4.55 -6.93 -15.12
C ASP A 79 5.82 -6.32 -14.50
N MET A 80 6.87 -6.11 -15.30
CA MET A 80 8.13 -5.54 -14.78
C MET A 80 7.93 -4.09 -14.33
N LEU A 81 7.18 -3.31 -15.13
CA LEU A 81 6.82 -1.94 -14.79
C LEU A 81 5.95 -1.87 -13.53
N ILE A 82 4.94 -2.75 -13.44
CA ILE A 82 4.05 -2.84 -12.27
C ILE A 82 4.87 -3.15 -11.02
N TRP A 83 5.72 -4.17 -11.05
CA TRP A 83 6.56 -4.51 -9.90
C TRP A 83 7.53 -3.39 -9.52
N TYR A 84 8.12 -2.71 -10.50
CA TYR A 84 8.98 -1.56 -10.23
C TYR A 84 8.23 -0.43 -9.53
N GLY A 85 7.08 0.00 -10.07
CA GLY A 85 6.24 1.04 -9.47
C GLY A 85 5.72 0.66 -8.08
N ARG A 86 5.45 -0.63 -7.84
CA ARG A 86 5.03 -1.13 -6.52
C ARG A 86 6.14 -1.06 -5.50
N ARG A 87 7.36 -1.43 -5.85
CA ARG A 87 8.51 -1.32 -4.94
C ARG A 87 8.81 0.13 -4.60
N VAL A 88 8.76 1.03 -5.58
CA VAL A 88 8.87 2.49 -5.35
C VAL A 88 7.81 2.96 -4.35
N ALA A 89 6.55 2.53 -4.53
CA ALA A 89 5.48 2.87 -3.59
C ALA A 89 5.71 2.32 -2.17
N TYR A 90 6.27 1.13 -2.01
CA TYR A 90 6.59 0.58 -0.68
C TYR A 90 7.70 1.35 0.04
N LEU A 91 8.49 2.15 -0.67
CA LEU A 91 9.44 3.10 -0.08
C LEU A 91 8.78 4.43 0.32
N GLY A 92 7.46 4.58 0.15
CA GLY A 92 6.73 5.82 0.40
C GLY A 92 6.79 6.85 -0.74
N GLN A 93 7.51 6.54 -1.82
CA GLN A 93 7.70 7.43 -2.99
C GLN A 93 6.49 7.39 -3.94
N TYR A 94 5.35 7.89 -3.45
CA TYR A 94 4.09 7.76 -4.19
C TYR A 94 4.06 8.58 -5.47
N LYS A 95 4.70 9.75 -5.51
CA LYS A 95 4.74 10.60 -6.72
C LYS A 95 5.57 9.92 -7.82
N GLU A 96 6.72 9.38 -7.48
CA GLU A 96 7.58 8.63 -8.40
C GLU A 96 6.87 7.37 -8.92
N ALA A 97 6.16 6.64 -8.05
CA ALA A 97 5.35 5.50 -8.47
C ALA A 97 4.25 5.92 -9.46
N ILE A 98 3.58 7.06 -9.24
CA ILE A 98 2.60 7.62 -10.17
C ILE A 98 3.23 7.90 -11.53
N GLU A 99 4.42 8.52 -11.59
CA GLU A 99 5.12 8.78 -12.85
C GLU A 99 5.49 7.49 -13.60
N ILE A 100 5.92 6.44 -12.88
CA ILE A 100 6.17 5.13 -13.48
C ILE A 100 4.90 4.55 -14.10
N TYR A 101 3.78 4.58 -13.39
CA TYR A 101 2.51 4.09 -13.92
C TYR A 101 1.97 4.95 -15.07
N SER A 102 2.21 6.27 -15.06
CA SER A 102 1.85 7.15 -16.17
C SER A 102 2.55 6.74 -17.46
N LYS A 103 3.86 6.48 -17.40
CA LYS A 103 4.61 5.91 -18.54
C LYS A 103 4.10 4.51 -18.92
N GLY A 104 3.68 3.72 -17.92
CA GLY A 104 3.08 2.41 -18.15
C GLY A 104 1.78 2.48 -18.93
N ILE A 105 0.93 3.48 -18.66
CA ILE A 105 -0.34 3.69 -19.39
C ILE A 105 -0.09 4.10 -20.84
N GLU A 106 0.94 4.89 -21.12
CA GLU A 106 1.32 5.21 -22.52
C GLU A 106 1.70 3.94 -23.31
N LYS A 107 2.35 2.98 -22.64
CA LYS A 107 2.85 1.75 -23.27
C LYS A 107 1.82 0.60 -23.30
N PHE A 108 1.02 0.48 -22.26
CA PHE A 108 0.05 -0.60 -22.07
C PHE A 108 -1.33 0.00 -21.71
N PRO A 109 -1.96 0.75 -22.63
CA PRO A 109 -3.15 1.53 -22.35
C PRO A 109 -4.39 0.70 -21.96
N ASP A 110 -4.39 -0.59 -22.24
CA ASP A 110 -5.49 -1.52 -21.95
C ASP A 110 -5.22 -2.44 -20.74
N ASP A 111 -4.10 -2.24 -20.03
CA ASP A 111 -3.78 -3.01 -18.83
C ASP A 111 -4.40 -2.38 -17.57
N ALA A 112 -5.52 -2.93 -17.12
CA ALA A 112 -6.27 -2.46 -15.96
C ALA A 112 -5.43 -2.38 -14.67
N ARG A 113 -4.39 -3.21 -14.53
CA ARG A 113 -3.56 -3.29 -13.32
C ARG A 113 -2.79 -2.00 -13.11
N ILE A 114 -2.33 -1.37 -14.20
CA ILE A 114 -1.55 -0.13 -14.13
C ILE A 114 -2.43 1.02 -13.61
N TYR A 115 -3.64 1.17 -14.15
CA TYR A 115 -4.62 2.14 -13.65
C TYR A 115 -5.01 1.86 -12.19
N ARG A 116 -5.23 0.59 -11.83
CA ARG A 116 -5.53 0.21 -10.44
C ARG A 116 -4.42 0.64 -9.48
N HIS A 117 -3.15 0.41 -9.84
CA HIS A 117 -2.02 0.78 -8.99
C HIS A 117 -1.80 2.30 -8.94
N ARG A 118 -1.96 3.02 -10.06
CA ARG A 118 -1.86 4.49 -10.07
C ARG A 118 -2.99 5.14 -9.29
N GLY A 119 -4.22 4.67 -9.46
CA GLY A 119 -5.40 5.11 -8.70
C GLY A 119 -5.22 4.93 -7.19
N HIS A 120 -4.68 3.78 -6.75
CA HIS A 120 -4.30 3.59 -5.34
C HIS A 120 -3.27 4.65 -4.90
N ARG A 121 -2.23 4.92 -5.68
CA ARG A 121 -1.26 5.96 -5.31
C ARG A 121 -1.85 7.36 -5.27
N TYR A 122 -2.82 7.68 -6.13
CA TYR A 122 -3.58 8.92 -6.03
C TYR A 122 -4.38 9.03 -4.72
N ILE A 123 -4.95 7.92 -4.20
CA ILE A 123 -5.54 7.89 -2.84
C ILE A 123 -4.48 8.26 -1.80
N SER A 124 -3.30 7.64 -1.88
CA SER A 124 -2.21 7.88 -0.91
C SER A 124 -1.77 9.35 -0.85
N ILE A 125 -1.87 10.09 -1.96
CA ILE A 125 -1.54 11.53 -2.00
C ILE A 125 -2.77 12.46 -2.00
N ARG A 126 -3.96 11.93 -1.67
CA ARG A 126 -5.23 12.66 -1.52
C ARG A 126 -5.78 13.30 -2.82
N GLU A 127 -5.33 12.81 -3.95
CA GLU A 127 -5.83 13.19 -5.28
C GLU A 127 -7.04 12.32 -5.65
N PHE A 128 -8.10 12.37 -4.84
CA PHE A 128 -9.21 11.41 -4.92
C PHE A 128 -9.96 11.45 -6.25
N ASP A 129 -10.10 12.62 -6.89
CA ASP A 129 -10.76 12.73 -8.19
C ASP A 129 -9.94 12.02 -9.29
N LYS A 130 -8.60 12.09 -9.23
CA LYS A 130 -7.72 11.32 -10.14
C LYS A 130 -7.76 9.82 -9.83
N ALA A 131 -7.84 9.46 -8.56
CA ALA A 131 -8.01 8.06 -8.15
C ALA A 131 -9.31 7.47 -8.72
N ILE A 132 -10.43 8.18 -8.59
CA ILE A 132 -11.73 7.77 -9.14
C ILE A 132 -11.64 7.61 -10.66
N SER A 133 -11.00 8.54 -11.37
CA SER A 133 -10.82 8.46 -12.83
C SER A 133 -10.09 7.18 -13.24
N ASP A 134 -8.94 6.91 -12.62
CA ASP A 134 -8.13 5.72 -12.95
C ASP A 134 -8.84 4.42 -12.57
N LEU A 135 -9.44 4.36 -11.38
CA LEU A 135 -10.11 3.16 -10.90
C LEU A 135 -11.40 2.86 -11.67
N SER A 136 -12.11 3.90 -12.13
CA SER A 136 -13.24 3.74 -13.05
C SER A 136 -12.77 3.20 -14.40
N LYS A 137 -11.64 3.71 -14.94
CA LYS A 137 -11.05 3.16 -16.15
C LYS A 137 -10.61 1.71 -15.98
N ALA A 138 -10.01 1.37 -14.84
CA ALA A 138 -9.66 -0.01 -14.52
C ALA A 138 -10.90 -0.91 -14.48
N ALA A 139 -12.00 -0.44 -13.86
CA ALA A 139 -13.28 -1.14 -13.80
C ALA A 139 -13.90 -1.38 -15.19
N GLU A 140 -13.82 -0.41 -16.09
CA GLU A 140 -14.22 -0.59 -17.50
C GLU A 140 -13.38 -1.67 -18.19
N LEU A 141 -12.06 -1.63 -18.00
CA LEU A 141 -11.13 -2.56 -18.66
C LEU A 141 -11.26 -4.00 -18.18
N ILE A 142 -11.77 -4.24 -16.97
CA ILE A 142 -12.05 -5.60 -16.46
C ILE A 142 -13.47 -6.09 -16.75
N ALA A 143 -14.36 -5.23 -17.26
CA ALA A 143 -15.75 -5.61 -17.52
C ALA A 143 -15.82 -6.79 -18.50
N GLY A 144 -16.54 -7.85 -18.11
CA GLY A 144 -16.65 -9.08 -18.90
C GLY A 144 -15.39 -9.95 -18.96
N LYS A 145 -14.31 -9.59 -18.24
CA LYS A 145 -13.10 -10.40 -18.14
C LYS A 145 -13.13 -11.31 -16.90
N PRO A 146 -12.42 -12.44 -16.90
CA PRO A 146 -12.32 -13.28 -15.71
C PRO A 146 -11.55 -12.56 -14.60
N ASN A 147 -12.03 -12.70 -13.37
CA ASN A 147 -11.31 -12.24 -12.20
C ASN A 147 -10.02 -13.05 -12.02
N GLN A 148 -8.96 -12.38 -11.56
CA GLN A 148 -7.63 -12.97 -11.40
C GLN A 148 -7.12 -12.68 -9.99
N VAL A 149 -6.57 -13.71 -9.36
CA VAL A 149 -5.84 -13.55 -8.11
C VAL A 149 -4.60 -12.72 -8.40
N GLU A 150 -4.38 -11.67 -7.62
CA GLU A 150 -3.16 -10.91 -7.75
C GLU A 150 -2.04 -11.66 -7.02
N PRO A 151 -0.83 -11.75 -7.60
CA PRO A 151 0.29 -12.47 -6.99
C PRO A 151 0.82 -11.77 -5.73
N ASP A 152 0.17 -10.69 -5.28
CA ASP A 152 0.49 -9.97 -4.05
C ASP A 152 -0.69 -9.88 -3.06
N GLY A 153 -0.42 -10.36 -1.85
CA GLY A 153 -1.03 -9.93 -0.60
C GLY A 153 0.09 -9.51 0.36
N MET A 154 -0.25 -9.02 1.55
CA MET A 154 0.76 -9.01 2.62
C MET A 154 1.22 -10.47 2.83
N PRO A 155 2.50 -10.75 3.10
CA PRO A 155 2.92 -12.09 3.46
C PRO A 155 2.09 -12.56 4.66
N ASN A 156 1.13 -13.45 4.43
CA ASN A 156 0.31 -14.03 5.49
C ASN A 156 0.87 -15.41 5.88
N PRO A 157 0.57 -15.91 7.09
CA PRO A 157 1.12 -17.16 7.59
C PRO A 157 0.87 -18.39 6.70
N GLN A 158 -0.15 -18.32 5.84
CA GLN A 158 -0.58 -19.39 4.94
C GLN A 158 -0.01 -19.24 3.51
N ASN A 159 0.62 -18.11 3.20
CA ASN A 159 1.13 -17.76 1.87
C ASN A 159 0.05 -17.84 0.76
N ILE A 160 -1.21 -17.53 1.10
CA ILE A 160 -2.36 -17.56 0.17
C ILE A 160 -2.71 -16.12 -0.22
N PRO A 161 -2.55 -15.70 -1.49
CA PRO A 161 -3.05 -14.41 -1.91
C PRO A 161 -4.58 -14.42 -1.85
N VAL A 162 -5.17 -13.60 -0.97
CA VAL A 162 -6.63 -13.48 -0.83
C VAL A 162 -7.23 -12.38 -1.69
N SER A 163 -6.39 -11.51 -2.24
CA SER A 163 -6.80 -10.36 -3.02
C SER A 163 -6.84 -10.66 -4.53
N THR A 164 -7.81 -10.06 -5.22
CA THR A 164 -8.02 -10.25 -6.65
C THR A 164 -8.04 -8.91 -7.37
N LEU A 165 -7.77 -8.92 -8.67
CA LEU A 165 -7.75 -7.70 -9.48
C LEU A 165 -9.11 -6.99 -9.43
N HIS A 166 -10.21 -7.73 -9.60
CA HIS A 166 -11.55 -7.12 -9.56
C HIS A 166 -11.86 -6.58 -8.17
N GLY A 167 -11.61 -7.38 -7.13
CA GLY A 167 -11.86 -6.97 -5.75
C GLY A 167 -11.07 -5.72 -5.39
N ASN A 168 -9.80 -5.68 -5.75
CA ASN A 168 -8.96 -4.52 -5.49
C ASN A 168 -9.38 -3.29 -6.28
N ILE A 169 -9.79 -3.41 -7.54
CA ILE A 169 -10.32 -2.27 -8.31
C ILE A 169 -11.56 -1.70 -7.61
N TRP A 170 -12.54 -2.54 -7.31
CA TRP A 170 -13.80 -2.10 -6.70
C TRP A 170 -13.62 -1.60 -5.26
N TYR A 171 -12.75 -2.23 -4.48
CA TYR A 171 -12.42 -1.79 -3.12
C TYR A 171 -11.85 -0.37 -3.12
N HIS A 172 -10.81 -0.12 -3.93
CA HIS A 172 -10.18 1.20 -3.95
C HIS A 172 -11.10 2.25 -4.59
N LEU A 173 -11.94 1.86 -5.56
CA LEU A 173 -12.94 2.78 -6.14
C LEU A 173 -13.98 3.18 -5.09
N GLY A 174 -14.50 2.21 -4.34
CA GLY A 174 -15.41 2.45 -3.22
C GLY A 174 -14.78 3.34 -2.16
N LEU A 175 -13.52 3.08 -1.80
CA LEU A 175 -12.77 3.91 -0.87
C LEU A 175 -12.62 5.34 -1.39
N ALA A 176 -12.25 5.53 -2.66
CA ALA A 176 -12.06 6.87 -3.22
C ALA A 176 -13.38 7.68 -3.23
N TYR A 177 -14.51 7.06 -3.56
CA TYR A 177 -15.83 7.71 -3.43
C TYR A 177 -16.18 8.00 -1.97
N TYR A 178 -15.91 7.06 -1.06
CA TYR A 178 -16.15 7.24 0.37
C TYR A 178 -15.36 8.42 0.92
N LEU A 179 -14.07 8.53 0.59
CA LEU A 179 -13.19 9.64 0.98
C LEU A 179 -13.61 10.99 0.37
N LYS A 180 -14.44 10.97 -0.68
CA LYS A 180 -15.08 12.15 -1.27
C LYS A 180 -16.45 12.46 -0.67
N GLN A 181 -16.90 11.66 0.30
CA GLN A 181 -18.24 11.70 0.89
C GLN A 181 -19.36 11.41 -0.13
N ASP A 182 -19.05 10.77 -1.26
CA ASP A 182 -20.02 10.29 -2.26
C ASP A 182 -20.50 8.88 -1.86
N PHE A 183 -21.28 8.82 -0.79
CA PHE A 183 -21.75 7.57 -0.21
C PHE A 183 -22.56 6.68 -1.16
N PRO A 184 -23.45 7.21 -2.02
CA PRO A 184 -24.17 6.37 -2.98
C PRO A 184 -23.24 5.62 -3.93
N LYS A 185 -22.26 6.30 -4.55
CA LYS A 185 -21.30 5.63 -5.44
C LYS A 185 -20.33 4.73 -4.68
N ALA A 186 -19.94 5.11 -3.47
CA ALA A 186 -19.13 4.24 -2.61
C ALA A 186 -19.86 2.91 -2.33
N PHE A 187 -21.16 2.99 -2.02
CA PHE A 187 -22.00 1.81 -1.76
C PHE A 187 -22.06 0.88 -2.97
N GLU A 188 -22.33 1.42 -4.17
CA GLU A 188 -22.36 0.64 -5.41
C GLU A 188 -21.03 -0.05 -5.69
N ALA A 189 -19.91 0.65 -5.51
CA ALA A 189 -18.59 0.09 -5.72
C ALA A 189 -18.28 -1.03 -4.71
N TYR A 190 -18.63 -0.86 -3.43
CA TYR A 190 -18.41 -1.91 -2.42
C TYR A 190 -19.34 -3.12 -2.58
N LEU A 191 -20.54 -2.97 -3.16
CA LEU A 191 -21.36 -4.12 -3.55
C LEU A 191 -20.65 -4.95 -4.62
N LYS A 192 -20.11 -4.28 -5.66
CA LYS A 192 -19.31 -4.97 -6.70
C LYS A 192 -18.02 -5.58 -6.14
N CYS A 193 -17.41 -4.93 -5.14
CA CYS A 193 -16.27 -5.50 -4.40
C CYS A 193 -16.69 -6.82 -3.73
N ARG A 194 -17.80 -6.82 -2.98
CA ARG A 194 -18.33 -8.03 -2.35
C ARG A 194 -18.62 -9.13 -3.38
N GLU A 195 -19.24 -8.79 -4.50
CA GLU A 195 -19.57 -9.73 -5.58
C GLU A 195 -18.34 -10.33 -6.28
N SER A 196 -17.19 -9.66 -6.21
CA SER A 196 -15.97 -10.09 -6.90
C SER A 196 -15.24 -11.26 -6.22
N GLY A 197 -15.56 -11.58 -4.97
CA GLY A 197 -14.84 -12.59 -4.18
C GLY A 197 -15.77 -13.38 -3.25
N SER A 198 -15.43 -14.64 -2.99
CA SER A 198 -16.26 -15.57 -2.23
C SER A 198 -15.64 -16.03 -0.91
N ASN A 199 -14.49 -15.48 -0.51
CA ASN A 199 -13.83 -15.81 0.75
C ASN A 199 -14.33 -14.91 1.89
N ASP A 200 -14.13 -15.37 3.13
CA ASP A 200 -14.59 -14.64 4.32
C ASP A 200 -13.88 -13.29 4.47
N ASP A 201 -12.61 -13.18 4.06
CA ASP A 201 -11.84 -11.92 4.01
C ASP A 201 -12.53 -10.83 3.16
N ASN A 202 -12.96 -11.16 1.95
CA ASN A 202 -13.70 -10.27 1.07
C ASN A 202 -15.08 -9.92 1.65
N LEU A 203 -15.74 -10.91 2.25
CA LEU A 203 -17.03 -10.70 2.88
C LEU A 203 -16.92 -9.72 4.05
N VAL A 204 -16.01 -9.92 5.02
CA VAL A 204 -15.90 -9.04 6.20
C VAL A 204 -15.46 -7.63 5.83
N SER A 205 -14.46 -7.49 4.96
CA SER A 205 -13.92 -6.17 4.57
C SER A 205 -14.97 -5.35 3.82
N SER A 206 -15.66 -5.94 2.82
CA SER A 206 -16.75 -5.25 2.12
C SER A 206 -17.93 -4.94 3.05
N THR A 207 -18.27 -5.84 3.99
CA THR A 207 -19.36 -5.64 4.94
C THR A 207 -19.14 -4.45 5.86
N HIS A 208 -17.92 -4.30 6.37
CA HIS A 208 -17.58 -3.17 7.22
C HIS A 208 -17.87 -1.83 6.51
N TRP A 209 -17.39 -1.65 5.28
CA TRP A 209 -17.62 -0.43 4.52
C TRP A 209 -19.10 -0.21 4.15
N LEU A 210 -19.78 -1.26 3.68
CA LEU A 210 -21.21 -1.19 3.34
C LEU A 210 -22.06 -0.82 4.57
N TYR A 211 -21.74 -1.39 5.73
CA TYR A 211 -22.39 -1.04 7.00
C TYR A 211 -22.19 0.43 7.34
N MET A 212 -20.94 0.92 7.38
CA MET A 212 -20.63 2.31 7.71
C MET A 212 -21.34 3.28 6.77
N ILE A 213 -21.34 3.01 5.46
CA ILE A 213 -22.03 3.83 4.48
C ILE A 213 -23.52 3.93 4.79
N GLN A 214 -24.18 2.80 5.05
CA GLN A 214 -25.62 2.79 5.35
C GLN A 214 -25.94 3.46 6.68
N ARG A 215 -25.09 3.31 7.70
CA ARG A 215 -25.20 4.05 8.96
C ARG A 215 -25.08 5.56 8.76
N ARG A 216 -24.10 6.01 7.97
CA ARG A 216 -23.83 7.42 7.67
C ARG A 216 -24.97 8.12 6.93
N ILE A 217 -25.70 7.40 6.08
CA ILE A 217 -26.88 7.92 5.38
C ILE A 217 -28.20 7.68 6.13
N GLY A 218 -28.14 7.20 7.38
CA GLY A 218 -29.31 7.02 8.25
C GLY A 218 -30.13 5.75 7.99
N ASN A 219 -29.66 4.83 7.14
CA ASN A 219 -30.36 3.59 6.81
C ASN A 219 -29.92 2.44 7.71
N LYS A 220 -30.30 2.50 8.99
CA LYS A 220 -29.94 1.49 9.98
C LYS A 220 -30.44 0.08 9.62
N ALA A 221 -31.66 -0.03 9.08
CA ALA A 221 -32.24 -1.33 8.74
C ALA A 221 -31.41 -2.08 7.68
N LEU A 222 -30.98 -1.39 6.62
CA LEU A 222 -30.10 -2.01 5.61
C LEU A 222 -28.72 -2.31 6.19
N ALA A 223 -28.15 -1.39 6.98
CA ALA A 223 -26.88 -1.62 7.68
C ALA A 223 -26.91 -2.92 8.50
N ASP A 224 -27.94 -3.12 9.33
CA ASP A 224 -28.09 -4.32 10.16
C ASP A 224 -28.26 -5.58 9.30
N SER A 225 -29.00 -5.51 8.19
CA SER A 225 -29.19 -6.64 7.28
C SER A 225 -27.88 -7.07 6.58
N LEU A 226 -26.99 -6.12 6.29
CA LEU A 226 -25.70 -6.39 5.64
C LEU A 226 -24.74 -7.17 6.54
N LEU A 227 -24.94 -7.14 7.86
CA LEU A 227 -24.15 -7.88 8.85
C LEU A 227 -24.62 -9.32 9.05
N LEU A 228 -25.80 -9.71 8.54
CA LEU A 228 -26.36 -11.05 8.74
C LEU A 228 -25.41 -12.19 8.34
N PRO A 229 -24.68 -12.11 7.21
CA PRO A 229 -23.76 -13.18 6.80
C PRO A 229 -22.51 -13.31 7.69
N ILE A 230 -22.21 -12.33 8.55
CA ILE A 230 -21.00 -12.34 9.38
C ILE A 230 -21.19 -13.22 10.60
N THR A 231 -20.30 -14.19 10.78
CA THR A 231 -20.28 -15.14 11.89
C THR A 231 -18.95 -15.08 12.65
N ALA A 232 -18.95 -15.47 13.93
CA ALA A 232 -17.71 -15.52 14.73
C ALA A 232 -16.75 -16.63 14.27
N SER A 233 -17.25 -17.66 13.57
CA SER A 233 -16.47 -18.81 13.09
C SER A 233 -15.90 -18.61 11.67
N ALA A 234 -15.96 -17.40 11.12
CA ALA A 234 -15.42 -17.08 9.81
C ALA A 234 -13.91 -17.35 9.75
N ASN A 235 -13.44 -17.91 8.63
CA ASN A 235 -12.03 -18.24 8.40
C ASN A 235 -11.30 -17.02 7.82
N ILE A 236 -10.85 -16.14 8.71
CA ILE A 236 -10.19 -14.88 8.35
C ILE A 236 -8.67 -15.06 8.28
N ILE A 237 -8.06 -14.62 7.17
CA ILE A 237 -6.61 -14.71 6.94
C ILE A 237 -5.94 -13.35 7.14
N GLU A 238 -6.48 -12.27 6.55
CA GLU A 238 -5.84 -10.95 6.54
C GLU A 238 -6.71 -9.86 7.21
N ASN A 239 -8.04 -10.02 7.24
CA ASN A 239 -8.98 -8.95 7.59
C ASN A 239 -9.59 -9.06 9.00
N THR A 240 -8.82 -9.54 9.99
CA THR A 240 -9.29 -9.77 11.37
C THR A 240 -9.86 -8.50 12.01
N GLY A 241 -9.25 -7.33 11.76
CA GLY A 241 -9.76 -6.05 12.27
C GLY A 241 -11.18 -5.73 11.78
N TYR A 242 -11.46 -5.93 10.49
CA TYR A 242 -12.81 -5.73 9.94
C TYR A 242 -13.81 -6.77 10.45
N HIS A 243 -13.36 -8.01 10.65
CA HIS A 243 -14.19 -9.06 11.23
C HIS A 243 -14.61 -8.69 12.66
N ASN A 244 -13.66 -8.29 13.50
CA ASN A 244 -13.90 -7.84 14.87
C ASN A 244 -14.85 -6.64 14.91
N LEU A 245 -14.66 -5.65 14.03
CA LEU A 245 -15.60 -4.53 13.90
C LEU A 245 -17.01 -4.99 13.53
N CYS A 246 -17.15 -5.91 12.58
CA CYS A 246 -18.47 -6.44 12.22
C CYS A 246 -19.13 -7.20 13.39
N LEU A 247 -18.36 -7.95 14.19
CA LEU A 247 -18.87 -8.60 15.40
C LEU A 247 -19.27 -7.58 16.48
N PHE A 248 -18.50 -6.50 16.62
CA PHE A 248 -18.80 -5.39 17.53
C PHE A 248 -20.09 -4.67 17.12
N TYR A 249 -20.28 -4.38 15.83
CA TYR A 249 -21.52 -3.79 15.32
C TYR A 249 -22.75 -4.65 15.59
N LYS A 250 -22.58 -5.98 15.67
CA LYS A 250 -23.62 -6.95 16.04
C LYS A 250 -23.82 -7.07 17.57
N GLY A 251 -23.02 -6.38 18.38
CA GLY A 251 -23.03 -6.50 19.84
C GLY A 251 -22.48 -7.82 20.37
N LEU A 252 -21.74 -8.58 19.56
CA LEU A 252 -21.21 -9.90 19.94
C LEU A 252 -19.86 -9.83 20.65
N VAL A 253 -19.13 -8.72 20.47
CA VAL A 253 -17.90 -8.41 21.18
C VAL A 253 -17.94 -6.95 21.66
N ASN A 254 -17.09 -6.60 22.61
CA ASN A 254 -17.02 -5.25 23.17
C ASN A 254 -15.85 -4.45 22.59
N GLU A 255 -15.83 -3.15 22.84
CA GLU A 255 -14.77 -2.25 22.35
C GLU A 255 -13.37 -2.68 22.77
N ALA A 256 -13.21 -3.16 24.01
CA ALA A 256 -11.90 -3.59 24.54
C ALA A 256 -11.28 -4.77 23.76
N SER A 257 -12.08 -5.51 23.00
CA SER A 257 -11.62 -6.61 22.14
C SER A 257 -11.18 -6.18 20.74
N LEU A 258 -11.43 -4.92 20.34
CA LEU A 258 -11.16 -4.45 18.98
C LEU A 258 -9.70 -4.10 18.73
N ILE A 259 -8.98 -3.63 19.75
CA ILE A 259 -7.57 -3.22 19.63
C ILE A 259 -6.73 -4.09 20.56
N PRO A 260 -6.25 -5.25 20.09
CA PRO A 260 -5.30 -6.06 20.84
C PRO A 260 -4.01 -5.29 21.12
N GLU A 261 -3.43 -5.47 22.31
CA GLU A 261 -2.10 -4.96 22.61
C GLU A 261 -1.07 -5.53 21.60
N GLY A 262 -0.32 -4.66 20.92
CA GLY A 262 0.79 -5.05 20.04
C GLY A 262 0.47 -5.22 18.54
N GLU A 263 -0.74 -4.90 18.07
CA GLU A 263 -1.10 -4.90 16.64
C GLU A 263 -0.39 -3.78 15.84
N PRO A 264 -0.03 -3.99 14.55
CA PRO A 264 0.57 -2.96 13.71
C PRO A 264 -0.34 -1.74 13.56
N SER A 265 0.25 -0.54 13.67
CA SER A 265 -0.47 0.75 13.64
C SER A 265 -1.46 0.89 12.47
N ALA A 266 -1.16 0.42 11.26
CA ALA A 266 -2.06 0.60 10.11
C ALA A 266 -3.35 -0.25 10.16
N ALA A 267 -3.29 -1.48 10.69
CA ALA A 267 -4.47 -2.31 10.93
C ALA A 267 -5.29 -1.75 12.10
N SER A 268 -4.58 -1.23 13.11
CA SER A 268 -5.15 -0.48 14.23
C SER A 268 -5.90 0.78 13.76
N ASP A 269 -5.36 1.53 12.79
CA ASP A 269 -5.99 2.78 12.29
C ASP A 269 -7.34 2.52 11.61
N ALA A 270 -7.46 1.45 10.82
CA ALA A 270 -8.73 1.11 10.16
C ALA A 270 -9.79 0.69 11.18
N VAL A 271 -9.40 -0.05 12.22
CA VAL A 271 -10.27 -0.43 13.34
C VAL A 271 -10.69 0.80 14.15
N ALA A 272 -9.72 1.65 14.51
CA ALA A 272 -9.96 2.90 15.24
C ALA A 272 -10.91 3.82 14.47
N TYR A 273 -10.71 3.94 13.15
CA TYR A 273 -11.59 4.72 12.29
C TYR A 273 -13.02 4.16 12.27
N GLY A 274 -13.18 2.84 12.11
CA GLY A 274 -14.48 2.18 12.13
C GLY A 274 -15.23 2.36 13.45
N LEU A 275 -14.52 2.40 14.57
CA LEU A 275 -15.05 2.65 15.90
C LEU A 275 -15.43 4.13 16.11
N ALA A 276 -14.57 5.06 15.70
CA ALA A 276 -14.86 6.50 15.71
C ALA A 276 -16.13 6.81 14.90
N ASN A 277 -16.25 6.21 13.72
CA ASN A 277 -17.43 6.34 12.87
C ASN A 277 -18.70 5.80 13.53
N TRP A 278 -18.59 4.67 14.21
CA TRP A 278 -19.70 4.07 14.94
C TRP A 278 -20.21 5.00 16.05
N TYR A 279 -19.32 5.59 16.86
CA TYR A 279 -19.70 6.57 17.90
C TYR A 279 -20.47 7.77 17.33
N VAL A 280 -20.01 8.33 16.20
CA VAL A 280 -20.73 9.39 15.50
C VAL A 280 -22.14 8.91 15.10
N CYS A 281 -22.25 7.72 14.51
CA CYS A 281 -23.52 7.19 14.03
C CYS A 281 -24.49 6.76 15.15
N GLU A 282 -24.01 6.55 16.38
CA GLU A 282 -24.83 6.31 17.59
C GLU A 282 -25.22 7.62 18.29
N GLY A 283 -24.87 8.78 17.74
CA GLY A 283 -25.21 10.08 18.30
C GLY A 283 -24.23 10.60 19.35
N ASN A 284 -23.11 9.92 19.58
CA ASN A 284 -22.01 10.43 20.40
C ASN A 284 -20.95 11.10 19.52
N GLU A 285 -21.33 12.25 18.95
CA GLU A 285 -20.52 12.96 17.96
C GLU A 285 -19.17 13.45 18.53
N GLN A 286 -19.16 13.95 19.76
CA GLN A 286 -17.94 14.46 20.40
C GLN A 286 -16.88 13.36 20.54
N GLU A 287 -17.25 12.21 21.13
CA GLU A 287 -16.35 11.07 21.30
C GLU A 287 -15.83 10.56 19.95
N GLY A 288 -16.72 10.45 18.96
CA GLY A 288 -16.34 10.04 17.62
C GLY A 288 -15.33 10.99 16.99
N VAL A 289 -15.56 12.31 17.06
CA VAL A 289 -14.66 13.32 16.50
C VAL A 289 -13.32 13.36 17.23
N ASP A 290 -13.29 13.20 18.56
CA ASP A 290 -12.04 13.18 19.31
C ASP A 290 -11.18 11.97 18.94
N ARG A 291 -11.79 10.81 18.74
CA ARG A 291 -11.08 9.64 18.21
C ARG A 291 -10.54 9.84 16.80
N LEU A 292 -11.26 10.56 15.92
CA LEU A 292 -10.73 10.92 14.60
C LEU A 292 -9.48 11.79 14.73
N LYS A 293 -9.46 12.74 15.68
CA LYS A 293 -8.28 13.58 15.97
C LYS A 293 -7.12 12.73 16.50
N ASP A 294 -7.38 11.76 17.37
CA ASP A 294 -6.36 10.84 17.90
C ASP A 294 -5.69 10.04 16.78
N ILE A 295 -6.49 9.52 15.83
CA ILE A 295 -5.96 8.81 14.65
C ILE A 295 -5.00 9.72 13.86
N VAL A 296 -5.40 10.96 13.57
CA VAL A 296 -4.55 11.86 12.76
C VAL A 296 -3.38 12.47 13.54
N ALA A 297 -3.42 12.39 14.87
CA ALA A 297 -2.30 12.70 15.75
C ALA A 297 -1.18 11.64 15.70
N GLY A 298 -1.45 10.43 15.18
CA GLY A 298 -0.48 9.33 15.05
C GLY A 298 0.73 9.61 14.13
N GLU A 299 1.71 8.69 14.17
CA GLU A 299 2.99 8.80 13.46
C GLU A 299 2.93 8.30 12.00
N THR A 300 1.91 7.54 11.66
CA THR A 300 1.61 7.09 10.30
C THR A 300 0.63 8.07 9.63
N TRP A 301 0.68 8.17 8.30
CA TRP A 301 -0.17 9.09 7.52
C TRP A 301 -0.79 8.46 6.28
N ASN A 302 -0.38 7.25 5.94
CA ASN A 302 -0.67 6.58 4.67
C ASN A 302 -1.61 5.38 4.82
N SER A 303 -2.06 5.06 6.03
CA SER A 303 -3.08 4.03 6.27
C SER A 303 -4.46 4.52 5.82
N PHE A 304 -5.34 3.61 5.43
CA PHE A 304 -6.70 4.00 5.01
C PHE A 304 -7.52 4.56 6.17
N GLY A 305 -7.33 4.07 7.40
CA GLY A 305 -7.96 4.64 8.59
C GLY A 305 -7.56 6.10 8.82
N TYR A 306 -6.27 6.41 8.69
CA TYR A 306 -5.79 7.80 8.77
C TYR A 306 -6.42 8.68 7.67
N ILE A 307 -6.36 8.23 6.42
CA ILE A 307 -6.88 9.01 5.27
C ILE A 307 -8.39 9.25 5.42
N ALA A 308 -9.13 8.26 5.92
CA ALA A 308 -10.56 8.37 6.17
C ALA A 308 -10.87 9.31 7.34
N ALA A 309 -10.12 9.25 8.44
CA ALA A 309 -10.25 10.19 9.54
C ALA A 309 -9.96 11.62 9.11
N GLU A 310 -8.90 11.83 8.35
CA GLU A 310 -8.55 13.13 7.76
C GLU A 310 -9.66 13.66 6.84
N SER A 311 -10.22 12.82 5.97
CA SER A 311 -11.34 13.21 5.10
C SER A 311 -12.57 13.62 5.92
N ASP A 312 -12.94 12.85 6.94
CA ASP A 312 -14.10 13.13 7.78
C ASP A 312 -13.93 14.42 8.59
N LEU A 313 -12.77 14.66 9.18
CA LEU A 313 -12.46 15.91 9.88
C LEU A 313 -12.57 17.11 8.94
N ARG A 314 -12.04 17.01 7.72
CA ARG A 314 -12.14 18.08 6.71
C ARG A 314 -13.58 18.32 6.26
N ALA A 315 -14.38 17.27 6.12
CA ALA A 315 -15.81 17.40 5.80
C ALA A 315 -16.59 18.12 6.93
N ARG A 316 -16.04 18.17 8.15
CA ARG A 316 -16.56 18.93 9.29
C ARG A 316 -16.02 20.36 9.39
N GLY A 317 -15.24 20.79 8.41
CA GLY A 317 -14.62 22.12 8.40
C GLY A 317 -13.35 22.23 9.25
N ILE A 318 -12.82 21.12 9.77
CA ILE A 318 -11.53 21.12 10.47
C ILE A 318 -10.42 21.11 9.42
N THR A 319 -9.69 22.22 9.30
CA THR A 319 -8.66 22.42 8.26
C THR A 319 -7.24 22.48 8.79
N ASP A 320 -7.07 22.63 10.11
CA ASP A 320 -5.77 22.59 10.80
C ASP A 320 -5.97 22.01 12.20
N LEU A 321 -5.13 21.06 12.58
CA LEU A 321 -5.16 20.43 13.91
C LEU A 321 -4.62 21.37 15.01
N ASN A 322 -3.93 22.45 14.64
CA ASN A 322 -3.36 23.43 15.57
C ASN A 322 -4.29 24.60 15.87
N THR A 323 -5.42 24.72 15.17
CA THR A 323 -6.46 25.69 15.53
C THR A 323 -7.28 25.13 16.70
N THR A 324 -6.85 25.44 17.92
CA THR A 324 -7.67 25.31 19.12
C THR A 324 -8.94 26.17 18.92
N GLN A 325 -10.11 25.54 18.96
CA GLN A 325 -11.35 26.25 19.29
C GLN A 325 -11.44 26.40 20.82
#